data_AF-A0A7V3NK22-F1
#
_entry.id   AF-A0A7V3NK22-F1
#
_cell.length_a   1.000
_cell.length_b   1.000
_cell.length_c   1.000
_cell.angle_alpha   90.00
_cell.angle_beta   90.00
_cell.angle_gamma   90.00
#
_symmetry.space_group_name_H-M   'P 1'
#
loop_
_entity.id
_entity.type
_entity.pdbx_description
1 polymer ?
#
loop_
_entity_poly.entity_id
_entity_poly.type
_entity_poly.pdbx_seq_one_letter_code
_entity_poly.pdbx_strand_id
1 'polypeptide(L)'
;MLIGRVVGTLVATRKEERMTGLKFLVVKPVDIEGKDLGGYVIAADAVGAGVGEMVLYATGSSARQTVMTDKRPCDAVIMAIVDTWEVDGQVKYVKH
;
A
#
# COMPACT_ATOMS: atom_id res chain seq x y z
N MET A 1 4.66 8.38 -4.99
CA MET A 1 3.62 7.56 -4.34
C MET A 1 2.59 7.19 -5.40
N LEU A 2 1.87 6.09 -5.21
CA LEU A 2 0.87 5.59 -6.15
C LEU A 2 -0.39 5.20 -5.36
N ILE A 3 -1.54 5.29 -6.02
CA ILE A 3 -2.80 4.77 -5.47
C ILE A 3 -2.88 3.29 -5.84
N GLY A 4 -3.31 2.47 -4.89
CA GLY A 4 -3.57 1.07 -5.15
C GLY A 4 -4.75 0.54 -4.37
N ARG A 5 -5.23 -0.63 -4.77
CA ARG A 5 -6.26 -1.41 -4.09
C ARG A 5 -5.61 -2.59 -3.40
N VAL A 6 -5.88 -2.77 -2.11
CA VAL A 6 -5.45 -3.98 -1.40
C VAL A 6 -6.31 -5.15 -1.89
N VAL A 7 -5.67 -6.17 -2.47
CA VAL A 7 -6.37 -7.34 -3.04
C VAL A 7 -6.07 -8.65 -2.33
N GLY A 8 -5.19 -8.63 -1.32
CA GLY A 8 -4.86 -9.82 -0.55
C GLY A 8 -3.71 -9.63 0.42
N THR A 9 -3.20 -10.73 0.94
CA THR A 9 -2.15 -10.79 1.96
C THR A 9 -1.02 -11.70 1.53
N LEU A 10 0.20 -11.44 2.01
CA LEU A 10 1.33 -12.36 1.89
C LEU A 10 1.81 -12.79 3.27
N VAL A 11 2.11 -14.09 3.42
CA VAL A 11 2.67 -14.66 4.64
C VAL A 11 4.00 -15.33 4.31
N ALA A 12 5.06 -15.00 5.07
CA ALA A 12 6.36 -15.64 4.96
C ALA A 12 6.87 -15.98 6.36
N THR A 13 7.15 -17.26 6.65
CA THR A 13 7.69 -17.68 7.95
C THR A 13 9.21 -17.54 8.01
N ARG A 14 9.90 -17.80 6.90
CA ARG A 14 11.34 -17.56 6.71
C ARG A 14 11.56 -16.25 5.94
N LYS A 15 12.16 -15.26 6.61
CA LYS A 15 12.41 -13.90 6.09
C LYS A 15 13.54 -13.26 6.90
N GLU A 16 14.06 -12.14 6.40
CA GLU A 16 15.06 -11.35 7.13
C GLU A 16 14.49 -10.91 8.49
N GLU A 17 15.32 -10.93 9.54
CA GLU A 17 14.87 -10.80 10.93
C GLU A 17 14.19 -9.47 11.21
N ARG A 18 14.69 -8.36 10.64
CA ARG A 18 14.09 -7.03 10.81
C ARG A 18 12.73 -6.90 10.13
N MET A 19 12.37 -7.80 9.22
CA MET A 19 11.04 -7.86 8.60
C MET A 19 9.99 -8.53 9.50
N THR A 20 10.39 -9.06 10.67
CA THR A 20 9.48 -9.67 11.63
C THR A 20 8.45 -8.66 12.17
N GLY A 21 7.21 -9.10 12.30
CA GLY A 21 6.08 -8.28 12.77
C GLY A 21 5.46 -7.37 11.71
N LEU A 22 6.05 -7.25 10.52
CA LEU A 22 5.41 -6.54 9.41
C LEU A 22 4.30 -7.38 8.80
N LYS A 23 3.15 -6.74 8.59
CA LYS A 23 2.05 -7.28 7.79
C LYS A 23 2.30 -6.92 6.32
N PHE A 24 2.21 -7.89 5.42
CA PHE A 24 2.38 -7.70 3.99
C PHE A 24 1.06 -7.81 3.26
N LEU A 25 0.79 -6.82 2.42
CA LEU A 25 -0.42 -6.73 1.63
C LEU A 25 -0.07 -6.78 0.14
N VAL A 26 -0.87 -7.55 -0.61
CA VAL A 26 -0.83 -7.56 -2.08
C VAL A 26 -1.64 -6.36 -2.54
N VAL A 27 -0.99 -5.43 -3.24
CA VAL A 27 -1.62 -4.19 -3.72
C VAL A 27 -1.54 -4.16 -5.24
N LYS A 28 -2.69 -3.94 -5.89
CA LYS A 28 -2.74 -3.62 -7.32
C LYS A 28 -2.71 -2.10 -7.50
N PRO A 29 -1.82 -1.53 -8.32
CA PRO A 29 -1.89 -0.13 -8.68
C PRO A 29 -3.22 0.15 -9.40
N VAL A 30 -3.74 1.36 -9.25
CA VAL A 30 -4.94 1.80 -9.99
C VAL A 30 -4.63 3.05 -10.80
N ASP A 31 -5.41 3.28 -11.86
CA ASP A 31 -5.43 4.55 -12.58
C ASP A 31 -6.25 5.62 -11.84
N ILE A 32 -6.28 6.83 -12.41
CA ILE A 32 -7.02 7.98 -11.87
C ILE A 32 -8.54 7.75 -11.80
N GLU A 33 -9.06 6.80 -12.58
CA GLU A 33 -10.47 6.37 -12.61
C GLU A 33 -10.74 5.21 -11.63
N GLY A 34 -9.74 4.80 -10.85
CA GLY A 34 -9.86 3.72 -9.86
C GLY A 34 -9.86 2.31 -10.46
N LYS A 35 -9.53 2.15 -11.74
CA LYS A 35 -9.44 0.84 -12.40
C LYS A 35 -8.07 0.22 -12.13
N ASP A 36 -8.07 -1.08 -11.85
CA ASP A 36 -6.85 -1.85 -11.65
C ASP A 36 -5.96 -1.77 -12.90
N LEU A 37 -4.70 -1.42 -12.68
CA LEU A 37 -3.63 -1.55 -13.67
C LEU A 37 -3.02 -2.95 -13.61
N GLY A 38 -2.20 -3.27 -14.61
CA GLY A 38 -1.43 -4.51 -14.63
C GLY A 38 -0.36 -4.56 -13.53
N GLY A 39 0.04 -5.79 -13.17
CA GLY A 39 1.06 -6.03 -12.15
C GLY A 39 0.53 -5.95 -10.72
N TYR A 40 1.43 -6.07 -9.75
CA TYR A 40 1.15 -5.94 -8.32
C TYR A 40 2.43 -5.53 -7.59
N VAL A 41 2.27 -5.04 -6.35
CA VAL A 41 3.36 -4.83 -5.41
C VAL A 41 3.03 -5.52 -4.08
N ILE A 42 4.06 -5.96 -3.37
CA ILE A 42 3.93 -6.39 -1.98
C ILE A 42 4.37 -5.22 -1.11
N ALA A 43 3.43 -4.62 -0.38
CA ALA A 43 3.72 -3.48 0.49
C ALA A 43 3.61 -3.88 1.96
N ALA A 44 4.53 -3.35 2.78
CA ALA A 44 4.39 -3.40 4.22
C ALA A 44 3.24 -2.48 4.65
N ASP A 45 2.37 -2.95 5.54
CA ASP A 45 1.26 -2.18 6.09
C ASP A 45 1.70 -1.43 7.35
N ALA A 46 1.79 -0.10 7.26
CA ALA A 46 2.14 0.76 8.39
C ALA A 46 0.91 1.44 9.04
N VAL A 47 -0.29 1.27 8.48
CA VAL A 47 -1.50 2.02 8.87
C VAL A 47 -2.70 1.15 9.20
N GLY A 48 -2.61 -0.16 8.99
CA GLY A 48 -3.69 -1.10 9.32
C GLY A 48 -4.71 -1.29 8.21
N ALA A 49 -4.30 -1.25 6.94
CA ALA A 49 -5.20 -1.38 5.81
C ALA A 49 -5.84 -2.78 5.69
N GLY A 50 -7.10 -2.83 5.25
CA GLY A 50 -7.88 -4.03 4.97
C GLY A 50 -7.90 -4.41 3.49
N VAL A 51 -8.27 -5.66 3.19
CA VAL A 51 -8.53 -6.08 1.81
C VAL A 51 -9.76 -5.34 1.28
N GLY A 52 -9.66 -4.83 0.05
CA GLY A 52 -10.67 -4.01 -0.60
C GLY A 52 -10.47 -2.50 -0.42
N GLU A 53 -9.64 -2.07 0.54
CA GLU A 53 -9.38 -0.65 0.75
C GLU A 53 -8.51 -0.04 -0.35
N MET A 54 -8.83 1.20 -0.70
CA MET A 54 -7.96 2.06 -1.51
C MET A 54 -6.89 2.68 -0.61
N VAL A 55 -5.65 2.66 -1.07
CA VAL A 55 -4.49 3.06 -0.28
C VAL A 55 -3.52 3.91 -1.09
N LEU A 56 -2.81 4.80 -0.40
CA LEU A 56 -1.63 5.46 -0.92
C LEU A 56 -0.39 4.72 -0.43
N TYR A 57 0.44 4.25 -1.37
CA TYR A 57 1.68 3.59 -1.05
C TYR A 57 2.88 4.31 -1.65
N ALA A 58 4.00 4.24 -0.95
CA ALA A 58 5.28 4.75 -1.41
C ALA A 58 6.20 3.60 -1.79
N THR A 59 7.13 3.86 -2.70
CA THR A 59 8.14 2.89 -3.14
C THR A 59 9.56 3.44 -3.02
N GLY A 60 10.55 2.56 -3.09
CA GLY A 60 11.98 2.91 -2.97
C GLY A 60 12.39 3.27 -1.53
N SER A 61 13.37 4.15 -1.39
CA SER A 61 13.93 4.54 -0.08
C SER A 61 12.90 5.17 0.85
N SER A 62 11.90 5.88 0.30
CA SER A 62 10.79 6.48 1.04
C SER A 62 9.95 5.45 1.79
N ALA A 63 9.94 4.19 1.35
CA ALA A 63 9.21 3.11 2.02
C ALA A 63 9.74 2.83 3.44
N ARG A 64 10.98 3.24 3.75
CA ARG A 64 11.60 3.10 5.08
C ARG A 64 11.37 4.31 5.99
N GLN A 65 10.66 5.33 5.52
CA GLN A 65 10.42 6.57 6.28
C GLN A 65 9.13 6.49 7.10
N THR A 66 8.89 5.35 7.76
CA THR A 66 7.80 5.18 8.73
C THR A 66 8.37 4.59 10.02
N VAL A 67 7.67 4.80 11.14
CA VAL A 67 8.05 4.17 12.42
C VAL A 67 8.13 2.64 12.29
N MET A 68 7.22 2.04 11.51
CA MET A 68 7.16 0.59 11.31
C MET A 68 8.27 0.07 10.41
N THR A 69 8.80 0.87 9.48
CA THR A 69 9.72 0.41 8.42
C THR A 69 11.14 0.98 8.52
N ASP A 70 11.44 1.76 9.56
CA ASP A 70 12.77 2.34 9.75
C ASP A 70 13.88 1.28 9.73
N LYS A 71 14.90 1.52 8.89
CA LYS A 71 16.06 0.62 8.68
C LYS A 71 15.72 -0.85 8.34
N ARG A 72 14.52 -1.12 7.83
CA ARG A 72 14.09 -2.44 7.36
C ARG A 72 14.29 -2.59 5.86
N PRO A 73 14.64 -3.79 5.35
CA PRO A 73 14.84 -4.01 3.93
C PRO A 73 13.51 -4.13 3.17
N CYS A 74 12.76 -3.03 3.08
CA CYS A 74 11.54 -2.91 2.27
C CYS A 74 11.62 -1.74 1.29
N ASP A 75 10.94 -1.90 0.17
CA ASP A 75 10.88 -0.94 -0.93
C ASP A 75 9.44 -0.56 -1.32
N ALA A 76 8.44 -1.03 -0.57
CA ALA A 76 7.05 -0.59 -0.67
C ALA A 76 6.36 -0.57 0.71
N VAL A 77 5.64 0.51 1.01
CA VAL A 77 4.88 0.68 2.26
C VAL A 77 3.55 1.37 1.99
N ILE A 78 2.49 0.89 2.61
CA ILE A 78 1.20 1.60 2.67
C ILE A 78 1.29 2.62 3.80
N MET A 79 1.08 3.89 3.45
CA MET A 79 1.22 5.02 4.38
C MET A 79 -0.08 5.80 4.59
N ALA A 80 -1.14 5.51 3.83
CA ALA A 80 -2.47 6.05 4.07
C ALA A 80 -3.55 5.14 3.50
N ILE A 81 -4.71 5.13 4.16
CA ILE A 81 -5.96 4.63 3.59
C ILE A 81 -6.68 5.84 3.00
N VAL A 82 -7.18 5.69 1.78
CA VAL A 82 -7.84 6.76 1.05
C VAL A 82 -9.29 6.88 1.53
N ASP A 83 -9.69 8.09 1.92
CA ASP A 83 -11.11 8.41 2.19
C ASP A 83 -11.80 8.98 0.94
N THR A 84 -11.11 9.79 0.15
CA THR A 84 -11.62 10.37 -1.10
C THR A 84 -10.49 10.74 -2.05
N TRP A 85 -10.75 10.77 -3.36
CA TRP A 85 -9.93 11.55 -4.29
C TRP A 85 -10.77 12.17 -5.40
N GLU A 86 -10.36 13.37 -5.80
CA GLU A 86 -10.97 14.19 -6.84
C GLU A 86 -9.97 14.42 -7.96
N VAL A 87 -10.43 14.36 -9.20
CA VAL A 87 -9.65 14.73 -10.39
C VAL A 87 -10.53 15.63 -11.25
N ASP A 88 -10.00 16.79 -11.63
CA ASP A 88 -10.67 17.79 -12.48
C ASP A 88 -12.08 18.20 -11.99
N GLY A 89 -12.24 18.43 -10.69
CA GLY A 89 -13.53 18.83 -10.11
C GLY A 89 -14.52 17.67 -9.92
N GLN A 90 -14.12 16.43 -10.22
CA GLN A 90 -14.97 15.26 -10.13
C GLN A 90 -14.44 14.28 -9.08
N VAL A 91 -15.29 13.96 -8.11
CA VAL A 91 -15.00 12.94 -7.11
C VAL A 91 -14.98 11.58 -7.80
N LYS A 92 -13.82 10.92 -7.80
CA LYS A 92 -13.58 9.62 -8.44
C LYS A 92 -13.75 8.46 -7.47
N TYR A 93 -13.51 8.70 -6.19
CA TYR A 93 -13.67 7.71 -5.12
C TYR A 93 -14.11 8.37 -3.83
N VAL A 94 -15.00 7.70 -3.10
CA VAL A 94 -15.34 8.00 -1.71
C VAL A 94 -15.40 6.67 -0.96
N LYS A 95 -14.74 6.58 0.18
CA LYS A 95 -14.78 5.41 1.06
C LYS A 95 -16.17 5.29 1.67
N HIS A 96 -16.74 4.08 1.61
CA HIS A 96 -18.03 3.75 2.22
C HIS A 96 -17.91 3.55 3.73
#